data_AF-A0A849BRZ2-F1
#
_entry.id   AF-A0A849BRZ2-F1
#
_cell.length_a   1.000
_cell.length_b   1.000
_cell.length_c   1.000
_cell.angle_alpha   90.00
_cell.angle_beta   90.00
_cell.angle_gamma   90.00
#
_symmetry.space_group_name_H-M   'P 1'
#
loop_
_entity.id
_entity.type
_entity.pdbx_description
1 polymer ?
#
loop_
_entity_poly.entity_id
_entity_poly.type
_entity_poly.pdbx_seq_one_letter_code
_entity_poly.pdbx_strand_id
1 'polypeptide(L)'
;MRAATPEPSAGRRRGEGPVVGFDLDQTLVDSGPRISSCLRAALGEVGLPFDAAAAEAARGLPLSGTLAALVPPGRATPALLEDLAARYRAQD
;
A
#
# COMPACT_ATOMS: atom_id res chain seq x y z
N MET A 1 63.32 19.58 -7.39
CA MET A 1 62.15 18.97 -6.72
C MET A 1 60.89 19.57 -7.35
N ARG A 2 60.17 18.84 -8.19
CA ARG A 2 58.92 19.32 -8.83
C ARG A 2 57.74 18.87 -7.98
N ALA A 3 56.86 19.80 -7.60
CA ALA A 3 55.61 19.50 -6.92
C ALA A 3 54.63 18.81 -7.89
N ALA A 4 53.98 17.74 -7.44
CA ALA A 4 52.95 17.04 -8.20
C ALA A 4 51.66 17.86 -8.19
N THR A 5 51.10 18.11 -9.36
CA THR A 5 49.77 18.71 -9.53
C THR A 5 48.71 17.67 -9.11
N PRO A 6 47.72 18.02 -8.29
CA PRO A 6 46.64 17.09 -7.99
C PRO A 6 45.77 16.88 -9.24
N GLU A 7 45.60 15.61 -9.62
CA GLU A 7 44.65 15.21 -10.66
C GLU A 7 43.23 15.60 -10.26
N PRO A 8 42.40 16.12 -11.19
CA PRO A 8 41.02 16.45 -10.90
C PRO A 8 40.28 15.17 -10.51
N SER A 9 39.80 15.11 -9.27
CA SER A 9 38.93 14.03 -8.81
C SER A 9 37.74 13.92 -9.75
N ALA A 10 37.62 12.78 -10.45
CA ALA A 10 36.54 12.49 -11.36
C ALA A 10 35.20 12.77 -10.66
N GLY A 11 34.54 13.86 -11.07
CA GLY A 11 33.25 14.23 -10.53
C GLY A 11 32.27 13.09 -10.78
N ARG A 12 31.78 12.48 -9.70
CA ARG A 12 30.74 11.45 -9.75
C ARG A 12 29.61 11.96 -10.64
N ARG A 13 29.31 11.26 -11.73
CA ARG A 13 28.22 11.72 -12.60
C ARG A 13 26.92 11.65 -11.81
N ARG A 14 26.08 12.68 -11.92
CA ARG A 14 24.68 12.57 -11.48
C ARG A 14 24.07 11.39 -12.24
N GLY A 15 23.88 10.26 -11.55
CA GLY A 15 23.41 9.00 -12.13
C GLY A 15 24.14 7.72 -11.68
N GLU A 16 25.32 7.80 -11.05
CA GLU A 16 26.13 6.60 -10.70
C GLU A 16 25.84 6.02 -9.29
N GLY A 17 24.74 6.39 -8.64
CA GLY A 17 24.32 5.86 -7.34
C GLY A 17 23.16 4.88 -7.43
N PRO A 18 23.01 3.98 -6.44
CA PRO A 18 21.87 3.08 -6.40
C PRO A 18 20.57 3.90 -6.33
N VAL A 19 19.57 3.46 -7.11
CA VAL A 19 18.22 4.00 -7.06
C VAL A 19 17.46 3.24 -5.97
N VAL A 20 16.78 3.99 -5.09
CA VAL A 20 15.97 3.43 -4.02
C VAL A 20 14.52 3.86 -4.22
N GLY A 21 13.62 2.88 -4.28
CA GLY A 21 12.18 3.10 -4.25
C GLY A 21 11.64 2.85 -2.86
N PHE A 22 10.69 3.68 -2.43
CA PHE A 22 9.97 3.50 -1.18
C PHE A 22 8.51 3.22 -1.51
N ASP A 23 7.94 2.22 -0.85
CA ASP A 23 6.49 2.05 -0.83
C ASP A 23 5.83 3.21 -0.06
N LEU A 24 4.55 3.46 -0.30
CA LEU A 24 3.83 4.55 0.36
C LEU A 24 3.27 4.09 1.71
N ASP A 25 2.37 3.10 1.65
CA ASP A 25 1.57 2.68 2.79
C ASP A 25 2.42 1.99 3.84
N GLN A 26 2.33 2.45 5.08
CA GLN A 26 3.07 1.94 6.24
C GLN A 26 4.61 2.01 6.12
N THR A 27 5.13 2.52 5.01
CA THR A 27 6.56 2.77 4.80
C THR A 27 6.85 4.26 4.93
N LEU A 28 6.20 5.09 4.11
CA LEU A 28 6.33 6.56 4.17
C LEU A 28 5.22 7.21 5.01
N VAL A 29 4.03 6.60 5.04
CA VAL A 29 2.85 7.14 5.71
C VAL A 29 2.23 6.09 6.61
N ASP A 30 1.91 6.44 7.85
CA ASP A 30 1.08 5.59 8.70
C ASP A 30 -0.41 5.65 8.28
N SER A 31 -0.73 5.00 7.16
CA SER A 31 -2.07 4.95 6.58
C SER A 31 -2.99 3.88 7.19
N GLY A 32 -2.49 3.03 8.10
CA GLY A 32 -3.21 1.89 8.67
C GLY A 32 -4.56 2.26 9.30
N PRO A 33 -4.64 3.26 10.19
CA PRO A 33 -5.90 3.67 10.79
C PRO A 33 -6.96 4.10 9.75
N ARG A 34 -6.55 4.84 8.71
CA ARG A 34 -7.47 5.29 7.65
C ARG A 34 -7.95 4.13 6.79
N ILE A 35 -7.04 3.26 6.36
CA ILE A 35 -7.37 2.05 5.59
C ILE A 35 -8.38 1.19 6.36
N SER A 36 -8.14 0.93 7.65
CA SER A 36 -9.07 0.14 8.47
C SER A 36 -10.43 0.82 8.64
N SER A 37 -10.47 2.15 8.77
CA SER A 37 -11.72 2.91 8.84
C SER A 37 -12.55 2.77 7.55
N CYS A 38 -11.92 2.97 6.39
CA CYS A 38 -12.60 2.86 5.10
C CYS A 38 -13.07 1.42 4.80
N LEU A 39 -12.25 0.40 5.13
CA LEU A 39 -12.65 -1.01 5.01
C LEU A 39 -13.87 -1.33 5.88
N ARG A 40 -13.86 -0.89 7.14
CA ARG A 40 -14.96 -1.08 8.08
C ARG A 40 -16.25 -0.43 7.56
N ALA A 41 -16.17 0.79 7.06
CA ALA A 41 -17.32 1.51 6.52
C ALA A 41 -17.90 0.79 5.29
N ALA A 42 -17.06 0.45 4.31
CA ALA A 42 -17.49 -0.23 3.08
C ALA A 42 -18.15 -1.59 3.36
N LEU A 43 -17.59 -2.40 4.28
CA LEU A 43 -18.19 -3.67 4.68
C LEU A 43 -19.49 -3.47 5.46
N GLY A 44 -19.53 -2.47 6.34
CA GLY A 44 -20.72 -2.15 7.13
C GLY A 44 -21.93 -1.76 6.28
N GLU A 45 -21.72 -1.04 5.19
CA GLU A 45 -22.79 -0.64 4.25
C GLU A 45 -23.52 -1.83 3.61
N VAL A 46 -22.86 -2.99 3.48
CA VAL A 46 -23.45 -4.22 2.94
C VAL A 46 -23.74 -5.27 4.03
N GLY A 47 -23.66 -4.88 5.30
CA GLY A 47 -23.94 -5.73 6.45
C GLY A 47 -22.90 -6.82 6.69
N LEU A 48 -21.66 -6.65 6.22
CA LEU A 48 -20.56 -7.56 6.51
C LEU A 48 -19.77 -7.11 7.75
N PRO A 49 -19.33 -8.06 8.59
CA PRO A 49 -18.49 -7.73 9.74
C PRO A 49 -17.08 -7.31 9.30
N PHE A 50 -16.46 -6.41 10.07
CA PHE A 50 -15.04 -6.08 9.91
C PHE A 50 -14.18 -6.86 10.90
N ASP A 51 -13.28 -7.71 10.37
CA ASP A 51 -12.25 -8.39 11.13
C ASP A 51 -10.91 -7.64 10.99
N ALA A 52 -10.50 -7.00 12.08
CA ALA A 52 -9.26 -6.23 12.12
C ALA A 52 -8.01 -7.10 11.96
N ALA A 53 -8.01 -8.33 12.48
CA ALA A 53 -6.87 -9.23 12.39
C ALA A 53 -6.70 -9.74 10.95
N ALA A 54 -7.81 -10.08 10.29
CA ALA A 54 -7.79 -10.44 8.87
C ALA A 54 -7.36 -9.25 7.98
N ALA A 55 -7.79 -8.03 8.31
CA ALA A 55 -7.39 -6.83 7.56
C ALA A 55 -5.88 -6.58 7.69
N GLU A 56 -5.33 -6.76 8.89
CA GLU A 56 -3.89 -6.65 9.15
C GLU A 56 -3.10 -7.72 8.41
N ALA A 57 -3.56 -8.98 8.45
CA ALA A 57 -2.91 -10.09 7.76
C ALA A 57 -2.91 -9.92 6.23
N ALA A 58 -3.90 -9.22 5.68
CA ALA A 58 -4.05 -8.96 4.25
C ALA A 58 -3.40 -7.63 3.79
N ARG A 59 -2.67 -6.94 4.68
CA ARG A 59 -2.00 -5.67 4.40
C ARG A 59 -0.93 -5.85 3.31
N GLY A 60 -0.89 -4.91 2.37
CA GLY A 60 0.02 -4.93 1.22
C GLY A 60 -0.48 -5.72 0.00
N LEU A 61 -1.59 -6.46 0.13
CA LEU A 61 -2.27 -7.00 -1.04
C LEU A 61 -2.96 -5.89 -1.84
N PRO A 62 -3.21 -6.10 -3.14
CA PRO A 62 -4.16 -5.27 -3.87
C PRO A 62 -5.52 -5.26 -3.18
N LEU A 63 -6.23 -4.13 -3.23
CA LEU A 63 -7.51 -3.92 -2.53
C LEU A 63 -8.51 -5.07 -2.72
N SER A 64 -8.65 -5.60 -3.94
CA SER A 64 -9.55 -6.73 -4.22
C SER A 64 -9.15 -8.01 -3.47
N GLY A 65 -7.85 -8.26 -3.29
CA GLY A 65 -7.32 -9.36 -2.49
C GLY A 65 -7.57 -9.15 -1.00
N THR A 66 -7.37 -7.92 -0.50
CA THR A 66 -7.71 -7.55 0.88
C THR A 66 -9.20 -7.74 1.16
N LEU A 67 -10.08 -7.26 0.28
CA LEU A 67 -11.52 -7.43 0.40
C LEU A 67 -11.93 -8.91 0.34
N ALA A 68 -11.32 -9.70 -0.55
CA ALA A 68 -11.58 -11.14 -0.62
C ALA A 68 -11.23 -11.88 0.68
N ALA A 69 -10.18 -11.47 1.38
CA ALA A 69 -9.79 -12.03 2.67
C ALA A 69 -10.77 -11.65 3.81
N LEU A 70 -11.50 -10.53 3.67
CA LEU A 70 -12.46 -10.04 4.65
C LEU A 70 -13.89 -10.53 4.44
N VAL A 71 -14.21 -10.98 3.22
CA VAL A 71 -15.53 -11.52 2.88
C VAL A 71 -15.58 -13.01 3.24
N PRO A 72 -16.66 -13.50 3.89
CA PRO A 72 -16.80 -14.92 4.20
C PRO A 72 -16.61 -15.82 2.97
N PRO A 73 -15.94 -16.98 3.13
CA PRO A 73 -15.79 -17.95 2.05
C PRO A 73 -17.14 -18.31 1.41
N GLY A 74 -17.21 -18.29 0.08
CA GLY A 74 -18.44 -18.54 -0.68
C GLY A 74 -19.33 -17.30 -0.91
N ARG A 75 -19.02 -16.15 -0.27
CA ARG A 75 -19.67 -14.87 -0.57
C ARG A 75 -18.82 -13.93 -1.44
N ALA A 76 -17.51 -14.17 -1.54
CA ALA A 76 -16.57 -13.34 -2.30
C ALA A 76 -16.72 -13.50 -3.83
N THR A 77 -17.84 -13.04 -4.37
CA THR A 77 -18.05 -12.99 -5.83
C THR A 77 -17.34 -11.78 -6.43
N PRO A 78 -16.93 -11.82 -7.71
CA PRO A 78 -16.32 -10.67 -8.37
C PRO A 78 -17.16 -9.39 -8.28
N ALA A 79 -18.48 -9.50 -8.48
CA ALA A 79 -19.40 -8.37 -8.40
C ALA A 79 -19.46 -7.75 -6.99
N LEU A 80 -19.46 -8.57 -5.94
CA LEU A 80 -19.44 -8.05 -4.57
C LEU A 80 -18.11 -7.34 -4.25
N LEU A 81 -16.99 -7.91 -4.69
CA LEU A 81 -15.66 -7.31 -4.46
C LEU A 81 -15.50 -5.98 -5.21
N GLU A 82 -16.08 -5.87 -6.41
CA GLU A 82 -16.11 -4.63 -7.17
C GLU A 82 -16.97 -3.55 -6.48
N ASP A 83 -18.18 -3.90 -6.02
CA ASP A 83 -19.06 -3.00 -5.26
C ASP A 83 -18.38 -2.52 -3.97
N LEU A 84 -17.79 -3.44 -3.19
CA LEU A 84 -17.04 -3.10 -1.99
C LEU A 84 -15.84 -2.19 -2.28
N ALA A 85 -15.11 -2.42 -3.37
CA ALA A 85 -13.99 -1.57 -3.77
C ALA A 85 -14.46 -0.16 -4.20
N ALA A 86 -15.63 -0.04 -4.83
CA ALA A 86 -16.23 1.25 -5.14
C ALA A 86 -16.63 1.99 -3.86
N ARG A 87 -17.29 1.32 -2.91
CA ARG A 87 -17.65 1.88 -1.60
C ARG A 87 -16.43 2.33 -0.80
N TYR A 88 -15.37 1.52 -0.78
CA TYR A 88 -14.10 1.87 -0.13
C TYR A 88 -13.52 3.18 -0.69
N ARG A 89 -13.50 3.34 -2.01
CA ARG A 89 -13.00 4.56 -2.68
C ARG A 89 -13.92 5.76 -2.50
N ALA A 90 -15.20 5.53 -2.19
CA ALA A 90 -16.15 6.60 -1.89
C ALA A 90 -16.05 7.12 -0.44
N GLN A 91 -15.23 6.49 0.42
CA GLN A 91 -14.99 6.95 1.80
C GLN A 91 -13.97 8.11 1.88
N ASP A 92 -13.59 8.70 0.75
CA ASP A 92 -12.62 9.81 0.65
C ASP A 92 -13.21 11.18 1.03
#